data_AF-A0A7W1QHU9-F1
#
_entry.id   AF-A0A7W1QHU9-F1
#
_cell.length_a   1.000
_cell.length_b   1.000
_cell.length_c   1.000
_cell.angle_alpha   90.00
_cell.angle_beta   90.00
_cell.angle_gamma   90.00
#
_symmetry.space_group_name_H-M   'P 1'
#
loop_
_entity.id
_entity.type
_entity.pdbx_description
1 polymer ?
#
loop_
_entity_poly.entity_id
_entity_poly.type
_entity_poly.pdbx_seq_one_letter_code
_entity_poly.pdbx_strand_id
1 'polypeptide(L)'
;MRLFLSSYRAGNYSNRLVEIFGKGVKVAVITNAKDYKSKEERKESVDEVINFFLELGLKSTEIDLRDYFSKTKNLERELRKYQAVWLAGGNTFILRRALSYSGADKILSDMARKNEVVLGGESAGACVVGPTLRGVEHGDDPDIAPAGYQSEIIWSGLNLVRYSLIPHYGAEAFADESLRMENYLKTSGLPYKTLTDTQALLLNGSKEEFLK
;
A
#
# COMPACT_ATOMS: atom_id res chain seq x y z
N MET A 1 12.26 -7.49 8.85
CA MET A 1 11.65 -6.79 7.70
C MET A 1 11.79 -5.28 7.89
N ARG A 2 11.66 -4.51 6.81
CA ARG A 2 11.66 -3.04 6.83
C ARG A 2 10.40 -2.52 6.14
N LEU A 3 9.56 -1.80 6.86
CA LEU A 3 8.29 -1.26 6.37
C LEU A 3 8.16 0.24 6.67
N PHE A 4 7.50 0.98 5.75
CA PHE A 4 7.05 2.35 5.98
C PHE A 4 5.59 2.47 5.55
N LEU A 5 4.68 2.66 6.50
CA LEU A 5 3.24 2.64 6.26
C LEU A 5 2.63 3.95 6.70
N SER A 6 1.93 4.65 5.82
CA SER A 6 1.42 5.99 6.09
C SER A 6 -0.04 6.13 5.70
N SER A 7 -0.68 7.17 6.22
CA SER A 7 -2.01 7.55 5.77
C SER A 7 -1.95 8.20 4.38
N TYR A 8 -1.16 9.27 4.24
CA TYR A 8 -1.07 10.05 3.01
C TYR A 8 0.40 10.38 2.72
N ARG A 9 0.92 10.03 1.54
CA ARG A 9 2.33 10.24 1.16
C ARG A 9 3.28 9.70 2.24
N ALA A 10 4.19 10.51 2.75
CA ALA A 10 5.03 10.15 3.89
C ALA A 10 4.58 10.80 5.21
N GLY A 11 3.37 11.36 5.26
CA GLY A 11 2.95 12.29 6.30
C GLY A 11 3.97 13.43 6.44
N ASN A 12 4.32 13.77 7.67
CA ASN A 12 5.38 14.75 7.96
C ASN A 12 6.80 14.17 7.95
N TYR A 13 6.98 12.91 7.52
CA TYR A 13 8.20 12.13 7.74
C TYR A 13 8.90 11.68 6.46
N SER A 14 8.87 12.50 5.42
CA SER A 14 9.59 12.25 4.16
C SER A 14 11.08 11.96 4.37
N ASN A 15 11.73 12.62 5.34
CA ASN A 15 13.11 12.35 5.71
C ASN A 15 13.30 10.93 6.25
N ARG A 16 12.38 10.43 7.08
CA ARG A 16 12.41 9.05 7.62
C ARG A 16 12.10 8.03 6.53
N LEU A 17 11.22 8.35 5.58
CA LEU A 17 10.97 7.52 4.40
C LEU A 17 12.26 7.33 3.58
N VAL A 18 12.96 8.43 3.26
CA VAL A 18 14.23 8.37 2.54
C VAL A 18 15.31 7.64 3.34
N GLU A 19 15.36 7.83 4.66
CA GLU A 19 16.29 7.12 5.54
C GLU A 19 16.11 5.60 5.48
N ILE A 20 14.88 5.11 5.62
CA ILE A 20 14.62 3.65 5.61
C ILE A 20 14.76 3.04 4.22
N PHE A 21 14.37 3.77 3.17
CA PHE A 21 14.55 3.32 1.78
C PHE A 21 16.04 3.26 1.41
N GLY A 22 16.83 4.23 1.89
CA GLY A 22 18.23 4.40 1.57
C GLY A 22 18.43 5.40 0.42
N LYS A 23 19.54 6.12 0.45
CA LYS A 23 19.87 7.10 -0.59
C LYS A 23 20.25 6.40 -1.90
N GLY A 24 19.78 6.93 -3.03
CA GLY A 24 20.15 6.45 -4.37
C GLY A 24 19.50 5.12 -4.78
N VAL A 25 18.56 4.60 -3.99
CA VAL A 25 17.83 3.38 -4.33
C VAL A 25 16.82 3.60 -5.46
N LYS A 26 16.51 2.52 -6.19
CA LYS A 26 15.41 2.49 -7.14
C LYS A 26 14.14 2.00 -6.44
N VAL A 27 13.06 2.77 -6.60
CA VAL A 27 11.74 2.49 -6.04
C VAL A 27 10.82 1.97 -7.15
N ALA A 28 10.30 0.75 -7.00
CA ALA A 28 9.16 0.31 -7.80
C ALA A 28 7.87 0.87 -7.17
N VAL A 29 7.01 1.49 -7.97
CA VAL A 29 5.74 2.03 -7.51
C VAL A 29 4.61 1.21 -8.12
N ILE A 30 3.75 0.66 -7.27
CA ILE A 30 2.55 -0.09 -7.66
C ILE A 30 1.35 0.83 -7.44
N THR A 31 0.68 1.20 -8.52
CA THR A 31 -0.41 2.20 -8.54
C THR A 31 -1.78 1.58 -8.85
N ASN A 32 -1.85 0.24 -8.93
CA ASN A 32 -3.04 -0.49 -9.36
C ASN A 32 -4.29 -0.24 -8.51
N ALA A 33 -4.16 0.29 -7.29
CA ALA A 33 -5.28 0.79 -6.50
C ALA A 33 -6.13 1.84 -7.25
N LYS A 34 -5.58 2.49 -8.28
CA LYS A 34 -6.21 3.54 -9.09
C LYS A 34 -6.74 3.06 -10.44
N ASP A 35 -6.81 1.73 -10.66
CA ASP A 35 -7.25 1.17 -11.95
C ASP A 35 -8.74 1.38 -12.25
N TYR A 36 -9.53 1.90 -11.31
CA TYR A 36 -10.91 2.33 -11.52
C TYR A 36 -11.05 3.67 -12.26
N LYS A 37 -9.97 4.46 -12.33
CA LYS A 37 -9.95 5.76 -13.00
C LYS A 37 -9.95 5.61 -14.52
N SER A 38 -10.33 6.66 -15.23
CA SER A 38 -10.08 6.73 -16.68
C SER A 38 -8.58 6.64 -16.98
N LYS A 39 -8.22 6.36 -18.23
CA LYS A 39 -6.82 6.21 -18.64
C LYS A 39 -6.01 7.47 -18.36
N GLU A 40 -6.60 8.64 -18.62
CA GLU A 40 -6.00 9.96 -18.46
C GLU A 40 -5.80 10.28 -16.98
N GLU A 41 -6.85 10.16 -16.16
CA GLU A 41 -6.77 10.41 -14.71
C GLU A 41 -5.83 9.43 -14.01
N ARG A 42 -5.78 8.16 -14.47
CA ARG A 42 -4.84 7.18 -13.94
C ARG A 42 -3.41 7.58 -14.27
N LYS A 43 -3.14 8.03 -15.50
CA LYS A 43 -1.81 8.51 -15.90
C LYS A 43 -1.36 9.67 -15.01
N GLU A 44 -2.21 10.66 -14.81
CA GLU A 44 -1.93 11.79 -13.90
C GLU A 44 -1.61 11.30 -12.49
N SER A 45 -2.41 10.35 -12.01
CA SER A 45 -2.22 9.77 -10.67
C SER A 45 -0.93 8.95 -10.52
N VAL A 46 -0.38 8.41 -11.61
CA VAL A 46 0.94 7.77 -11.63
C VAL A 46 2.00 8.85 -11.59
N ASP A 47 1.89 9.85 -12.47
CA ASP A 47 2.84 10.95 -12.57
C ASP A 47 2.98 11.68 -11.22
N GLU A 48 1.89 11.88 -10.48
CA GLU A 48 1.88 12.41 -9.12
C GLU A 48 2.70 11.58 -8.11
N VAL A 49 2.66 10.25 -8.18
CA VAL A 49 3.43 9.38 -7.27
C VAL A 49 4.90 9.33 -7.68
N ILE A 50 5.18 9.33 -8.98
CA ILE A 50 6.54 9.42 -9.50
C ILE A 50 7.18 10.76 -9.09
N ASN A 51 6.47 11.88 -9.27
CA ASN A 51 6.92 13.21 -8.90
C ASN A 51 7.16 13.35 -7.40
N PHE A 52 6.30 12.77 -6.55
CA PHE A 52 6.53 12.73 -5.11
C PHE A 52 7.90 12.11 -4.78
N PHE A 53 8.26 10.96 -5.36
CA PHE A 53 9.58 10.35 -5.12
C PHE A 53 10.73 11.15 -5.75
N LEU A 54 10.49 11.79 -6.89
CA LEU A 54 11.48 12.65 -7.55
C LEU A 54 11.85 13.85 -6.66
N GLU A 55 10.85 14.50 -6.04
CA GLU A 55 11.06 15.61 -5.09
C GLU A 55 11.86 15.19 -3.86
N LEU A 56 11.77 13.90 -3.47
CA LEU A 56 12.60 13.31 -2.41
C LEU A 56 14.00 12.89 -2.87
N GLY A 57 14.35 13.13 -4.14
CA GLY A 57 15.64 12.75 -4.72
C GLY A 57 15.77 11.24 -4.97
N LEU A 58 14.65 10.51 -5.06
CA LEU A 58 14.62 9.08 -5.31
C LEU A 58 14.20 8.78 -6.75
N LYS A 59 14.84 7.78 -7.37
CA LYS A 59 14.45 7.30 -8.69
C LYS A 59 13.32 6.30 -8.53
N SER A 60 12.17 6.60 -9.13
CA SER A 60 10.99 5.73 -9.09
C SER A 60 10.58 5.27 -10.50
N THR A 61 9.93 4.12 -10.59
CA THR A 61 9.37 3.58 -11.83
C THR A 61 8.08 2.85 -11.50
N GLU A 62 7.03 3.09 -12.29
CA GLU A 62 5.79 2.33 -12.15
C GLU A 62 6.02 0.88 -12.57
N ILE A 63 5.56 -0.06 -11.75
CA ILE A 63 5.37 -1.45 -12.12
C ILE A 63 3.85 -1.70 -12.16
N ASP A 64 3.28 -1.65 -13.35
CA ASP A 64 1.87 -1.96 -13.54
C ASP A 64 1.66 -3.48 -13.49
N LEU A 65 1.00 -3.96 -12.43
CA LEU A 65 0.80 -5.39 -12.21
C LEU A 65 -0.07 -6.05 -13.29
N ARG A 66 -0.88 -5.28 -14.02
CA ARG A 66 -1.73 -5.80 -15.11
C ARG A 66 -0.91 -6.47 -16.21
N ASP A 67 0.28 -5.94 -16.50
CA ASP A 67 1.20 -6.53 -17.48
C ASP A 67 1.72 -7.92 -17.08
N TYR A 68 1.59 -8.24 -15.79
CA TYR A 68 2.11 -9.44 -15.14
C TYR A 68 1.04 -10.41 -14.65
N PHE A 69 -0.24 -10.19 -14.95
CA PHE A 69 -1.29 -11.16 -14.63
C PHE A 69 -0.96 -12.52 -15.24
N SER A 70 -0.98 -13.56 -14.40
CA SER A 70 -0.54 -14.92 -14.75
C SER A 70 0.93 -15.06 -15.22
N LYS A 71 1.78 -14.05 -15.00
CA LYS A 71 3.21 -14.04 -15.38
C LYS A 71 4.12 -13.85 -14.16
N THR A 72 3.79 -14.50 -13.04
CA THR A 72 4.44 -14.34 -11.73
C THR A 72 5.97 -14.45 -11.78
N LYS A 73 6.54 -15.39 -12.55
CA LYS A 73 8.01 -15.52 -12.69
C LYS A 73 8.67 -14.30 -13.33
N ASN A 74 8.01 -13.66 -14.31
CA ASN A 74 8.54 -12.46 -14.93
C ASN A 74 8.47 -11.27 -13.98
N LEU A 75 7.38 -11.17 -13.22
CA LEU A 75 7.22 -10.15 -12.19
C LEU A 75 8.27 -10.27 -11.08
N GLU A 76 8.54 -11.49 -10.61
CA GLU A 76 9.55 -11.70 -9.58
C GLU A 76 10.93 -11.22 -10.04
N ARG A 77 11.34 -11.56 -11.28
CA ARG A 77 12.60 -11.05 -11.83
C ARG A 77 12.61 -9.52 -11.94
N GLU A 78 11.47 -8.92 -12.26
CA GLU A 78 11.36 -7.47 -12.37
C GLU A 78 11.48 -6.79 -11.00
N LEU A 79 10.67 -7.21 -10.02
CA LEU A 79 10.67 -6.64 -8.67
C LEU A 79 12.01 -6.77 -7.97
N ARG A 80 12.78 -7.84 -8.23
CA ARG A 80 14.13 -8.04 -7.67
C ARG A 80 15.17 -7.01 -8.15
N LYS A 81 14.87 -6.19 -9.14
CA LYS A 81 15.74 -5.07 -9.58
C LYS A 81 15.66 -3.86 -8.65
N TYR A 82 14.66 -3.80 -7.78
CA TYR A 82 14.37 -2.64 -6.93
C TYR A 82 14.72 -2.94 -5.47
N GLN A 83 15.19 -1.93 -4.75
CA GLN A 83 15.55 -2.05 -3.33
C GLN A 83 14.38 -1.63 -2.42
N ALA A 84 13.43 -0.86 -2.97
CA ALA A 84 12.20 -0.48 -2.32
C ALA A 84 11.01 -0.65 -3.26
N VAL A 85 9.86 -0.99 -2.69
CA VAL A 85 8.57 -1.07 -3.38
C VAL A 85 7.57 -0.21 -2.62
N TRP A 86 6.80 0.61 -3.32
CA TRP A 86 5.75 1.45 -2.76
C TRP A 86 4.38 1.02 -3.29
N LEU A 87 3.46 0.71 -2.39
CA LEU A 87 2.06 0.45 -2.69
C LEU A 87 1.28 1.77 -2.55
N ALA A 88 0.89 2.37 -3.68
CA ALA A 88 0.19 3.65 -3.68
C ALA A 88 -1.27 3.54 -3.23
N GLY A 89 -1.84 4.68 -2.81
CA GLY A 89 -3.24 4.81 -2.40
C GLY A 89 -4.23 4.71 -3.56
N GLY A 90 -5.51 4.51 -3.23
CA GLY A 90 -6.62 4.27 -4.17
C GLY A 90 -7.63 3.33 -3.51
N ASN A 91 -8.30 2.48 -4.28
CA ASN A 91 -9.19 1.46 -3.74
C ASN A 91 -8.38 0.21 -3.31
N THR A 92 -8.48 -0.17 -2.04
CA THR A 92 -7.74 -1.31 -1.44
C THR A 92 -8.10 -2.65 -2.06
N PHE A 93 -9.36 -2.88 -2.42
CA PHE A 93 -9.80 -4.15 -2.99
C PHE A 93 -9.30 -4.36 -4.42
N ILE A 94 -9.21 -3.29 -5.22
CA ILE A 94 -8.57 -3.33 -6.55
C ILE A 94 -7.08 -3.62 -6.40
N LEU A 95 -6.38 -2.94 -5.50
CA LEU A 95 -4.97 -3.21 -5.21
C LEU A 95 -4.77 -4.68 -4.80
N ARG A 96 -5.61 -5.19 -3.91
CA ARG A 96 -5.52 -6.57 -3.43
C ARG A 96 -5.72 -7.58 -4.57
N ARG A 97 -6.67 -7.35 -5.48
CA ARG A 97 -6.84 -8.20 -6.68
C ARG A 97 -5.62 -8.17 -7.58
N ALA A 98 -5.08 -6.98 -7.86
CA ALA A 98 -3.88 -6.83 -8.70
C ALA A 98 -2.68 -7.58 -8.12
N LEU A 99 -2.48 -7.49 -6.80
CA LEU A 99 -1.44 -8.22 -6.08
C LEU A 99 -1.65 -9.75 -6.19
N SER A 100 -2.90 -10.22 -6.10
CA SER A 100 -3.22 -11.65 -6.22
C SER A 100 -2.99 -12.20 -7.62
N TYR A 101 -3.51 -11.51 -8.65
CA TYR A 101 -3.50 -12.02 -10.03
C TYR A 101 -2.12 -12.01 -10.67
N SER A 102 -1.27 -11.09 -10.23
CA SER A 102 0.13 -11.03 -10.61
C SER A 102 1.02 -11.99 -9.80
N GLY A 103 0.56 -12.40 -8.61
CA GLY A 103 1.34 -13.13 -7.60
C GLY A 103 2.31 -12.24 -6.81
N ALA A 104 2.19 -10.91 -6.95
CA ALA A 104 2.97 -9.95 -6.17
C ALA A 104 2.71 -10.06 -4.67
N ASP A 105 1.51 -10.48 -4.25
CA ASP A 105 1.20 -10.69 -2.83
C ASP A 105 2.20 -11.64 -2.16
N LYS A 106 2.45 -12.80 -2.76
CA LYS A 106 3.42 -13.79 -2.27
C LYS A 106 4.86 -13.29 -2.44
N ILE A 107 5.21 -12.76 -3.61
CA ILE A 107 6.57 -12.28 -3.90
C ILE A 107 7.00 -11.18 -2.91
N LEU A 108 6.19 -10.13 -2.77
CA LEU A 108 6.51 -8.99 -1.90
C LEU A 108 6.51 -9.39 -0.44
N SER A 109 5.58 -10.26 -0.02
CA SER A 109 5.57 -10.77 1.36
C SER A 109 6.83 -11.55 1.69
N ASP A 110 7.28 -12.43 0.79
CA ASP A 110 8.50 -13.21 0.98
C ASP A 110 9.74 -12.32 1.00
N MET A 111 9.86 -11.41 0.03
CA MET A 111 10.98 -10.46 -0.05
C MET A 111 11.03 -9.56 1.20
N ALA A 112 9.89 -9.05 1.67
CA ALA A 112 9.82 -8.21 2.86
C ALA A 112 10.22 -9.00 4.12
N ARG A 113 9.70 -10.22 4.30
CA ARG A 113 10.05 -11.08 5.45
C ARG A 113 11.53 -11.45 5.48
N LYS A 114 12.12 -11.73 4.31
CA LYS A 114 13.57 -11.99 4.15
C LYS A 114 14.43 -10.72 4.21
N ASN A 115 13.80 -9.54 4.36
CA ASN A 115 14.46 -8.24 4.38
C ASN A 115 15.22 -7.89 3.08
N GLU A 116 14.84 -8.52 1.96
CA GLU A 116 15.42 -8.31 0.63
C GLU A 116 14.96 -6.99 0.00
N VAL A 117 13.80 -6.47 0.44
CA VAL A 117 13.21 -5.22 -0.04
C VAL A 117 12.67 -4.41 1.14
N VAL A 118 12.67 -3.08 1.02
CA VAL A 118 11.88 -2.21 1.88
C VAL A 118 10.50 -2.06 1.25
N LEU A 119 9.44 -2.45 1.96
CA LEU A 119 8.08 -2.30 1.47
C LEU A 119 7.42 -1.09 2.13
N GLY A 120 7.03 -0.12 1.34
CA GLY A 120 6.22 1.01 1.79
C GLY A 120 4.81 0.97 1.22
N GLY A 121 3.90 1.69 1.87
CA GLY A 121 2.56 1.87 1.35
C GLY A 121 1.81 3.00 2.03
N GLU A 122 0.98 3.70 1.26
CA GLU A 122 0.09 4.76 1.74
C GLU A 122 -1.37 4.33 1.61
N SER A 123 -2.22 4.78 2.54
CA SER A 123 -3.68 4.57 2.47
C SER A 123 -4.02 3.10 2.17
N ALA A 124 -4.57 2.76 1.01
CA ALA A 124 -4.78 1.39 0.55
C ALA A 124 -3.55 0.46 0.67
N GLY A 125 -2.35 0.97 0.37
CA GLY A 125 -1.10 0.25 0.56
C GLY A 125 -0.78 -0.05 2.03
N ALA A 126 -1.19 0.83 2.95
CA ALA A 126 -1.10 0.60 4.39
C ALA A 126 -2.20 -0.36 4.90
N CYS A 127 -3.40 -0.31 4.33
CA CYS A 127 -4.47 -1.25 4.65
C CYS A 127 -4.11 -2.69 4.25
N VAL A 128 -3.62 -2.88 3.02
CA VAL A 128 -3.41 -4.23 2.45
C VAL A 128 -2.32 -5.03 3.14
N VAL A 129 -1.36 -4.39 3.80
CA VAL A 129 -0.30 -5.10 4.55
C VAL A 129 -0.79 -5.76 5.84
N GLY A 130 -1.98 -5.37 6.33
CA GLY A 130 -2.60 -5.93 7.52
C GLY A 130 -3.05 -7.40 7.36
N PRO A 131 -3.59 -8.01 8.41
CA PRO A 131 -4.06 -9.40 8.37
C PRO A 131 -5.36 -9.57 7.58
N THR A 132 -6.21 -8.55 7.53
CA THR A 132 -7.53 -8.61 6.90
C THR A 132 -7.94 -7.25 6.33
N LEU A 133 -8.76 -7.28 5.29
CA LEU A 133 -9.46 -6.13 4.72
C LEU A 133 -10.88 -5.96 5.29
N ARG A 134 -11.31 -6.79 6.24
CA ARG A 134 -12.59 -6.58 6.94
C ARG A 134 -12.57 -5.24 7.68
N GLY A 135 -13.63 -4.47 7.52
CA GLY A 135 -13.75 -3.08 7.94
C GLY A 135 -13.34 -2.08 6.85
N VAL A 136 -12.41 -2.43 5.94
CA VAL A 136 -11.93 -1.51 4.89
C VAL A 136 -13.02 -1.21 3.86
N GLU A 137 -14.02 -2.09 3.72
CA GLU A 137 -15.20 -1.87 2.88
C GLU A 137 -16.00 -0.61 3.24
N HIS A 138 -15.78 -0.04 4.42
CA HIS A 138 -16.40 1.23 4.82
C HIS A 138 -15.75 2.47 4.21
N GLY A 139 -14.52 2.37 3.70
CA GLY A 139 -13.84 3.43 2.97
C GLY A 139 -13.65 3.13 1.48
N ASP A 140 -13.53 1.86 1.11
CA ASP A 140 -13.31 1.41 -0.26
C ASP A 140 -14.36 0.39 -0.68
N ASP A 141 -15.11 0.66 -1.75
CA ASP A 141 -16.10 -0.28 -2.27
C ASP A 141 -15.42 -1.57 -2.80
N PRO A 142 -15.71 -2.76 -2.21
CA PRO A 142 -15.14 -4.01 -2.65
C PRO A 142 -15.69 -4.51 -3.98
N ASP A 143 -16.87 -4.07 -4.41
CA ASP A 143 -17.55 -4.56 -5.61
C ASP A 143 -17.04 -3.85 -6.89
N ILE A 144 -16.28 -2.76 -6.76
CA ILE A 144 -15.62 -2.12 -7.91
C ILE A 144 -14.56 -3.06 -8.48
N ALA A 145 -14.83 -3.59 -9.68
CA ALA A 145 -13.93 -4.41 -10.48
C ALA A 145 -13.74 -3.81 -11.88
N PRO A 146 -12.63 -3.07 -12.12
CA PRO A 146 -12.36 -2.49 -13.44
C PRO A 146 -12.16 -3.56 -14.52
N ALA A 147 -12.21 -3.14 -15.80
CA ALA A 147 -11.99 -4.05 -16.91
C ALA A 147 -10.66 -4.83 -16.76
N GLY A 148 -10.71 -6.16 -16.94
CA GLY A 148 -9.57 -7.05 -16.75
C GLY A 148 -9.44 -7.63 -15.34
N TYR A 149 -10.28 -7.21 -14.39
CA TYR A 149 -10.39 -7.81 -13.05
C TYR A 149 -11.63 -8.70 -12.94
N GLN A 150 -11.55 -9.78 -12.15
CA GLN A 150 -12.75 -10.55 -11.77
C GLN A 150 -13.36 -9.95 -10.50
N SER A 151 -14.64 -10.22 -10.26
CA SER A 151 -15.40 -9.65 -9.14
C SER A 151 -15.10 -10.30 -7.78
N GLU A 152 -14.34 -11.40 -7.73
CA GLU A 152 -14.00 -12.07 -6.47
C GLU A 152 -13.38 -11.08 -5.47
N ILE A 153 -13.90 -11.09 -4.24
CA ILE A 153 -13.41 -10.23 -3.16
C ILE A 153 -12.46 -11.03 -2.27
N ILE A 154 -11.23 -10.55 -2.16
CA ILE A 154 -10.19 -11.16 -1.34
C ILE A 154 -10.10 -10.41 0.00
N TRP A 155 -10.62 -11.02 1.06
CA TRP A 155 -10.70 -10.39 2.39
C TRP A 155 -9.42 -10.49 3.23
N SER A 156 -8.48 -11.35 2.84
CA SER A 156 -7.17 -11.46 3.51
C SER A 156 -6.21 -10.40 2.99
N GLY A 157 -5.53 -9.69 3.89
CA GLY A 157 -4.38 -8.85 3.54
C GLY A 157 -3.10 -9.68 3.37
N LEU A 158 -1.95 -9.01 3.33
CA LEU A 158 -0.63 -9.65 3.21
C LEU A 158 -0.11 -10.21 4.55
N ASN A 159 -0.76 -9.85 5.66
CA ASN A 159 -0.44 -10.32 7.01
C ASN A 159 1.02 -10.03 7.42
N LEU A 160 1.56 -8.87 7.02
CA LEU A 160 2.92 -8.43 7.34
C LEU A 160 2.99 -7.72 8.70
N VAL A 161 1.89 -7.11 9.13
CA VAL A 161 1.71 -6.53 10.46
C VAL A 161 0.54 -7.21 11.19
N ARG A 162 0.53 -7.12 12.53
CA ARG A 162 -0.40 -7.89 13.40
C ARG A 162 -1.76 -7.22 13.62
N TYR A 163 -2.03 -6.10 12.96
CA TYR A 163 -3.22 -5.28 13.15
C TYR A 163 -3.60 -4.60 11.84
N SER A 164 -4.88 -4.21 11.72
CA SER A 164 -5.34 -3.38 10.61
C SER A 164 -4.96 -1.92 10.82
N LEU A 165 -4.59 -1.23 9.76
CA LEU A 165 -4.35 0.21 9.77
C LEU A 165 -5.59 0.95 9.27
N ILE A 166 -6.00 1.98 9.99
CA ILE A 166 -7.08 2.89 9.59
C ILE A 166 -6.41 4.21 9.18
N PRO A 167 -6.27 4.50 7.88
CA PRO A 167 -5.73 5.76 7.40
C PRO A 167 -6.78 6.87 7.53
N HIS A 168 -6.35 8.09 7.24
CA HIS A 168 -7.13 9.32 7.19
C HIS A 168 -7.91 9.62 8.47
N TYR A 169 -7.47 9.07 9.61
CA TYR A 169 -8.20 9.18 10.85
C TYR A 169 -8.20 10.64 11.33
N GLY A 170 -9.40 11.21 11.50
CA GLY A 170 -9.58 12.62 11.86
C GLY A 170 -9.48 13.62 10.71
N ALA A 171 -9.29 13.16 9.46
CA ALA A 171 -9.43 14.02 8.28
C ALA A 171 -10.92 14.24 7.98
N GLU A 172 -11.34 15.48 7.76
CA GLU A 172 -12.75 15.82 7.52
C GLU A 172 -13.34 15.07 6.32
N ALA A 173 -12.57 14.95 5.24
CA ALA A 173 -12.98 14.26 4.03
C ALA A 173 -13.17 12.73 4.18
N PHE A 174 -12.71 12.15 5.29
CA PHE A 174 -12.76 10.70 5.55
C PHE A 174 -13.32 10.39 6.96
N ALA A 175 -14.02 11.34 7.57
CA ALA A 175 -14.42 11.23 8.96
C ALA A 175 -15.42 10.09 9.19
N ASP A 176 -16.41 9.92 8.30
CA ASP A 176 -17.41 8.86 8.42
C ASP A 176 -16.80 7.48 8.14
N GLU A 177 -16.01 7.37 7.08
CA GLU A 177 -15.32 6.15 6.64
C GLU A 177 -14.39 5.63 7.74
N SER A 178 -13.49 6.47 8.25
CA SER A 178 -12.51 6.08 9.26
C SER A 178 -13.17 5.69 10.61
N LEU A 179 -14.26 6.36 11.01
CA LEU A 179 -15.03 6.00 12.20
C LEU A 179 -15.80 4.69 12.01
N ARG A 180 -16.36 4.43 10.82
CA ARG A 180 -17.03 3.15 10.52
C ARG A 180 -16.04 1.98 10.51
N MET A 181 -14.86 2.16 9.91
CA MET A 181 -13.76 1.20 9.99
C MET A 181 -13.40 0.90 11.46
N GLU A 182 -13.22 1.94 12.27
CA GLU A 182 -12.88 1.79 13.69
C GLU A 182 -13.97 1.03 14.44
N ASN A 183 -15.23 1.45 14.30
CA ASN A 183 -16.36 0.82 14.98
C ASN A 183 -16.48 -0.66 14.61
N TYR A 184 -16.33 -1.01 13.32
CA TYR A 184 -16.34 -2.40 12.87
C TYR A 184 -15.22 -3.21 13.52
N LEU A 185 -13.97 -2.73 13.45
CA LEU A 185 -12.80 -3.44 13.98
C LEU A 185 -12.91 -3.62 15.50
N LYS A 186 -13.34 -2.57 16.21
CA LYS A 186 -13.56 -2.57 17.65
C LYS A 186 -14.64 -3.57 18.08
N THR A 187 -15.80 -3.55 17.43
CA THR A 187 -16.93 -4.45 17.74
C THR A 187 -16.66 -5.90 17.36
N SER A 188 -15.83 -6.12 16.33
CA SER A 188 -15.40 -7.45 15.89
C SER A 188 -14.22 -8.01 16.68
N GLY A 189 -13.66 -7.26 17.63
CA GLY A 189 -12.49 -7.68 18.42
C GLY A 189 -11.19 -7.81 17.59
N LEU A 190 -11.11 -7.12 16.45
CA LEU A 190 -9.93 -7.15 15.57
C LEU A 190 -8.94 -6.05 15.97
N PRO A 191 -7.64 -6.37 16.15
CA PRO A 191 -6.65 -5.37 16.56
C PRO A 191 -6.43 -4.35 15.43
N TYR A 192 -6.43 -3.08 15.79
CA TYR A 192 -6.24 -1.99 14.84
C TYR A 192 -5.37 -0.86 15.40
N LYS A 193 -4.88 -0.02 14.49
CA LYS A 193 -4.18 1.23 14.79
C LYS A 193 -4.64 2.30 13.80
N THR A 194 -4.74 3.54 14.26
CA THR A 194 -5.13 4.68 13.43
C THR A 194 -3.90 5.48 13.00
N LEU A 195 -3.97 6.08 11.82
CA LEU A 195 -2.98 7.02 11.31
C LEU A 195 -3.72 8.27 10.81
N THR A 196 -3.34 9.44 11.30
CA THR A 196 -3.71 10.71 10.68
C THR A 196 -2.90 10.91 9.38
N ASP A 197 -3.29 11.86 8.54
CA ASP A 197 -2.57 12.18 7.29
C ASP A 197 -1.13 12.62 7.48
N THR A 198 -0.77 13.09 8.68
CA THR A 198 0.58 13.49 9.03
C THR A 198 1.42 12.36 9.61
N GLN A 199 0.82 11.21 9.91
CA GLN A 199 1.43 10.11 10.65
C GLN A 199 1.91 8.97 9.75
N ALA A 200 2.87 8.22 10.27
CA ALA A 200 3.37 7.01 9.65
C ALA A 200 3.79 5.99 10.71
N LEU A 201 3.85 4.73 10.30
CA LEU A 201 4.35 3.60 11.05
C LEU A 201 5.62 3.10 10.36
N LEU A 202 6.71 3.07 11.12
CA LEU A 202 8.00 2.59 10.67
C LEU A 202 8.31 1.26 11.37
N LEU A 203 8.62 0.22 10.60
CA LEU A 203 9.18 -1.02 11.13
C LEU A 203 10.59 -1.20 10.60
N ASN A 204 11.56 -1.35 11.48
CA ASN A 204 12.95 -1.66 11.13
C ASN A 204 13.47 -2.80 12.01
N GLY A 205 13.48 -4.02 11.46
CA GLY A 205 13.82 -5.21 12.22
C GLY A 205 12.72 -5.53 13.25
N SER A 206 13.08 -5.56 14.52
CA SER A 206 12.15 -5.72 15.65
C SER A 206 11.63 -4.38 16.20
N LYS A 207 12.18 -3.25 15.75
CA LYS A 207 11.76 -1.92 16.22
C LYS A 207 10.54 -1.46 15.42
N GLU A 208 9.46 -1.17 16.14
CA GLU A 208 8.24 -0.55 15.64
C GLU A 208 8.15 0.87 16.22
N GLU A 209 7.95 1.86 15.36
CA GLU A 209 7.89 3.28 15.74
C GLU A 209 6.69 3.95 15.05
N PHE A 210 5.77 4.50 15.86
CA PHE A 210 4.70 5.35 15.36
C PHE A 210 5.19 6.80 15.34
N LEU A 211 5.30 7.34 14.13
CA LEU A 211 5.72 8.70 13.86
C LEU A 211 4.50 9.62 14.00
N LYS A 212 4.49 10.48 15.02
CA LYS A 212 3.38 11.34 15.43
C LYS A 212 3.77 12.80 15.62
#